data_AF-A0A1A8PCQ9-F1
#
_entry.id   AF-A0A1A8PCQ9-F1
#
_cell.length_a   1.000
_cell.length_b   1.000
_cell.length_c   1.000
_cell.angle_alpha   90.00
_cell.angle_beta   90.00
_cell.angle_gamma   90.00
#
_symmetry.space_group_name_H-M   'P 1'
#
loop_
_entity.id
_entity.type
_entity.pdbx_description
1 polymer ?
#
loop_
_entity_poly.entity_id
_entity_poly.type
_entity_poly.pdbx_seq_one_letter_code
_entity_poly.pdbx_strand_id
1 'polypeptide(L)'
;MKLWVVLLLAVLCSELQIAADTGSYSCWVIVCDGAECQRDQDRTYTSYIYFPDKDHLFVPSAIHFEIVYLHPDRPAVVPCRVTEPHAEVSLHREVPPEEITTNTTQVTYDPTRGFVLQHPRPEHQGVFYCKAVSKDTPQVSTKYQLLYVEVPSGPPFVSLGASSETVGDNVNVTCTVLGDPEVDVSFSWSYP
;
A
#
# COMPACT_ATOMS: atom_id res chain seq x y z
N MET A 1 -20.32 -16.76 19.40
CA MET A 1 -19.55 -15.97 20.39
C MET A 1 -18.34 -16.69 20.99
N LYS A 2 -18.27 -18.05 21.03
CA LYS A 2 -17.14 -18.77 21.66
C LYS A 2 -15.85 -18.86 20.83
N LEU A 3 -15.92 -18.87 19.50
CA LEU A 3 -14.73 -18.99 18.64
C LEU A 3 -13.84 -17.75 18.64
N TRP A 4 -14.48 -16.58 18.78
CA TRP A 4 -13.86 -15.25 18.82
C TRP A 4 -12.83 -15.09 19.94
N VAL A 5 -13.17 -15.62 21.10
CA VAL A 5 -12.31 -15.60 22.29
C VAL A 5 -11.07 -16.46 22.05
N VAL A 6 -11.18 -17.57 21.31
CA VAL A 6 -10.09 -18.53 21.13
C VAL A 6 -8.97 -18.00 20.23
N LEU A 7 -9.29 -17.27 19.14
CA LEU A 7 -8.26 -16.75 18.22
C LEU A 7 -7.51 -15.53 18.80
N LEU A 8 -8.23 -14.62 19.46
CA LEU A 8 -7.64 -13.51 20.21
C LEU A 8 -6.74 -14.04 21.34
N LEU A 9 -7.18 -15.09 22.05
CA LEU A 9 -6.36 -15.75 23.07
C LEU A 9 -5.12 -16.41 22.48
N ALA A 10 -5.18 -17.04 21.30
CA ALA A 10 -4.02 -17.72 20.72
C ALA A 10 -2.86 -16.77 20.38
N VAL A 11 -3.17 -15.56 19.88
CA VAL A 11 -2.15 -14.51 19.63
C VAL A 11 -1.66 -13.89 20.94
N LEU A 12 -2.55 -13.66 21.91
CA LEU A 12 -2.17 -13.19 23.25
C LEU A 12 -1.38 -14.23 24.07
N CYS A 13 -1.39 -15.49 23.64
CA CYS A 13 -0.73 -16.62 24.28
C CYS A 13 0.64 -16.94 23.64
N SER A 14 1.21 -16.04 22.82
CA SER A 14 2.66 -16.06 22.61
C SER A 14 3.33 -15.75 23.95
N GLU A 15 4.25 -16.61 24.38
CA GLU A 15 4.92 -16.46 25.69
C GLU A 15 5.85 -15.22 25.78
N LEU A 16 6.04 -14.51 24.66
CA LEU A 16 6.71 -13.20 24.59
C LEU A 16 6.02 -12.33 23.52
N GLN A 17 5.55 -11.15 23.91
CA GLN A 17 5.04 -10.13 23.00
C GLN A 17 6.17 -9.16 22.66
N ILE A 18 6.44 -8.95 21.38
CA ILE A 18 7.53 -8.07 20.91
C ILE A 18 7.02 -7.01 19.95
N ALA A 19 7.82 -5.97 19.73
CA ALA A 19 7.53 -4.89 18.78
C ALA A 19 7.10 -5.38 17.39
N ALA A 20 7.67 -6.50 16.92
CA ALA A 20 7.36 -7.11 15.63
C ALA A 20 5.93 -7.70 15.54
N ASP A 21 5.26 -7.96 16.67
CA ASP A 21 3.88 -8.44 16.72
C ASP A 21 2.87 -7.30 16.46
N THR A 22 3.31 -6.04 16.43
CA THR A 22 2.40 -4.90 16.16
C THR A 22 1.88 -4.93 14.72
N GLY A 23 0.56 -4.99 14.56
CA GLY A 23 -0.04 -5.08 13.24
C GLY A 23 -1.55 -5.29 13.22
N SER A 24 -2.05 -5.61 12.02
CA SER A 24 -3.45 -5.88 11.77
C SER A 24 -3.78 -7.36 12.00
N TYR A 25 -4.70 -7.62 12.91
CA TYR A 25 -5.21 -8.95 13.20
C TYR A 25 -6.62 -9.07 12.69
N SER A 26 -6.88 -10.12 11.91
CA SER A 26 -8.18 -10.38 11.33
C SER A 26 -8.72 -11.73 11.78
N CYS A 27 -10.01 -11.76 12.09
CA CYS A 27 -10.79 -12.97 12.31
C CYS A 27 -11.88 -13.02 11.24
N TRP A 28 -12.16 -14.20 10.71
CA TRP A 28 -13.21 -14.37 9.71
C TRP A 28 -13.96 -15.67 9.96
N VAL A 29 -15.23 -15.69 9.56
CA VAL A 29 -16.02 -16.91 9.56
C VAL A 29 -15.65 -17.74 8.33
N ILE A 30 -15.50 -19.05 8.53
CA ILE A 30 -15.38 -20.01 7.45
C ILE A 30 -16.76 -20.66 7.27
N VAL A 31 -17.28 -20.61 6.06
CA VAL A 31 -18.55 -21.26 5.68
C VAL A 31 -18.20 -22.42 4.77
N CYS A 32 -18.80 -23.57 5.03
CA CYS A 32 -18.59 -24.77 4.22
C CYS A 32 -19.90 -25.18 3.55
N ASP A 33 -19.84 -25.46 2.26
CA ASP A 33 -20.88 -26.13 1.50
C ASP A 33 -20.36 -27.52 1.10
N GLY A 34 -20.80 -28.54 1.84
CA GLY A 34 -20.23 -29.89 1.75
C GLY A 34 -18.76 -29.93 2.18
N ALA A 35 -17.87 -30.28 1.24
CA ALA A 35 -16.43 -30.37 1.47
C ALA A 35 -15.68 -29.06 1.13
N GLU A 36 -16.33 -28.11 0.45
CA GLU A 36 -15.71 -26.85 0.09
C GLU A 36 -15.96 -25.81 1.18
N CYS A 37 -14.87 -25.29 1.75
CA CYS A 37 -14.93 -24.25 2.77
C CYS A 37 -14.32 -22.96 2.23
N GLN A 38 -15.05 -21.86 2.36
CA GLN A 38 -14.59 -20.54 1.94
C GLN A 38 -14.67 -19.54 3.08
N ARG A 39 -13.81 -18.53 2.99
CA ARG A 39 -13.85 -17.37 3.89
C ARG A 39 -15.05 -16.52 3.53
N ASP A 40 -15.86 -16.25 4.53
CA ASP A 40 -16.91 -15.26 4.45
C ASP A 40 -16.31 -13.85 4.53
N GLN A 41 -16.36 -13.11 3.42
CA GLN A 41 -15.84 -11.75 3.36
C GLN A 41 -16.71 -10.78 4.16
N ASP A 42 -18.03 -10.98 4.17
CA ASP A 42 -18.98 -10.12 4.89
C ASP A 42 -18.86 -10.27 6.41
N ARG A 43 -18.39 -11.44 6.87
CA ARG A 43 -18.14 -11.73 8.29
C ARG A 43 -16.65 -11.81 8.62
N THR A 44 -15.90 -10.82 8.12
CA THR A 44 -14.51 -10.54 8.53
C THR A 44 -14.47 -9.37 9.50
N TYR A 45 -13.70 -9.52 10.58
CA TYR A 45 -13.46 -8.50 11.58
C TYR A 45 -11.96 -8.28 11.72
N THR A 46 -11.54 -7.03 11.59
CA THR A 46 -10.12 -6.66 11.62
C THR A 46 -9.89 -5.63 12.72
N SER A 47 -8.79 -5.75 13.44
CA SER A 47 -8.37 -4.80 14.48
C SER A 47 -6.86 -4.66 14.45
N TYR A 48 -6.38 -3.42 14.58
CA TYR A 48 -4.96 -3.15 14.70
C TYR A 48 -4.56 -3.21 16.17
N ILE A 49 -3.54 -4.01 16.51
CA ILE A 49 -3.08 -4.21 17.88
C ILE A 49 -1.66 -3.67 17.99
N TYR A 50 -1.44 -2.84 19.00
CA TYR A 50 -0.14 -2.28 19.36
C TYR A 50 0.48 -3.10 20.48
N PHE A 51 1.75 -3.45 20.33
CA PHE A 51 2.59 -4.05 21.37
C PHE A 51 3.73 -3.07 21.67
N PRO A 52 3.53 -2.10 22.58
CA PRO A 52 4.53 -1.09 22.91
C PRO A 52 5.80 -1.72 23.48
N ASP A 53 6.94 -1.37 22.90
CA ASP A 53 8.26 -1.78 23.36
C ASP A 53 9.09 -0.52 23.64
N LYS A 54 9.69 -0.45 24.83
CA LYS A 54 10.51 0.70 25.22
C LYS A 54 11.82 0.76 24.44
N ASP A 55 12.32 -0.39 24.01
CA ASP A 55 13.56 -0.50 23.26
C ASP A 55 13.33 -0.34 21.75
N HIS A 56 12.07 -0.46 21.29
CA HIS A 56 11.71 -0.37 19.87
C HIS A 56 10.41 0.45 19.68
N LEU A 57 10.56 1.74 19.39
CA LEU A 57 9.41 2.63 19.10
C LEU A 57 8.79 2.38 17.72
N PHE A 58 9.54 1.76 16.81
CA PHE A 58 9.08 1.38 15.48
C PHE A 58 8.88 -0.13 15.37
N VAL A 59 7.92 -0.54 14.56
CA VAL A 59 7.76 -1.94 14.17
C VAL A 59 8.97 -2.34 13.34
N PRO A 60 9.76 -3.36 13.75
CA PRO A 60 10.94 -3.78 13.03
C PRO A 60 10.60 -4.19 11.59
N SER A 61 11.40 -3.72 10.63
CA SER A 61 11.37 -4.22 9.25
C SER A 61 12.44 -5.29 9.08
N ALA A 62 12.11 -6.38 8.38
CA ALA A 62 13.10 -7.38 7.98
C ALA A 62 14.10 -6.83 6.94
N ILE A 63 13.80 -5.67 6.34
CA ILE A 63 14.57 -5.06 5.27
C ILE A 63 15.28 -3.82 5.80
N HIS A 64 16.61 -3.81 5.75
CA HIS A 64 17.44 -2.71 6.25
C HIS A 64 17.42 -1.46 5.33
N PHE A 65 17.00 -1.60 4.06
CA PHE A 65 16.81 -0.50 3.12
C PHE A 65 15.57 -0.77 2.27
N GLU A 66 14.47 -0.09 2.58
CA GLU A 66 13.19 -0.30 1.91
C GLU A 66 12.97 0.76 0.82
N ILE A 67 12.57 0.32 -0.37
CA ILE A 67 12.33 1.19 -1.53
C ILE A 67 10.85 1.50 -1.61
N VAL A 68 10.51 2.79 -1.69
CA VAL A 68 9.14 3.28 -1.86
C VAL A 68 9.03 3.93 -3.24
N TYR A 69 8.20 3.34 -4.11
CA TYR A 69 7.93 3.92 -5.41
C TYR A 69 6.87 5.02 -5.30
N LEU A 70 7.24 6.21 -5.77
CA LEU A 70 6.37 7.36 -5.85
C LEU A 70 5.73 7.40 -7.23
N HIS A 71 4.40 7.34 -7.23
CA HIS A 71 3.57 7.37 -8.42
C HIS A 71 2.74 8.65 -8.41
N PRO A 72 2.59 9.35 -9.55
CA PRO A 72 1.78 10.57 -9.60
C PRO A 72 0.28 10.29 -9.46
N ASP A 73 -0.16 9.09 -9.85
CA ASP A 73 -1.56 8.64 -9.89
C ASP A 73 -2.10 8.12 -8.54
N ARG A 74 -1.22 7.84 -7.57
CA ARG A 74 -1.64 7.25 -6.29
C ARG A 74 -0.80 7.73 -5.10
N PRO A 75 -1.37 7.74 -3.88
CA PRO A 75 -0.62 8.07 -2.70
C PRO A 75 0.51 7.06 -2.44
N ALA A 76 1.62 7.55 -1.91
CA ALA A 76 2.74 6.73 -1.48
C ALA A 76 2.81 6.66 0.05
N VAL A 77 3.33 5.56 0.60
CA VAL A 77 3.44 5.38 2.05
C VAL A 77 4.88 5.07 2.43
N VAL A 78 5.42 5.82 3.38
CA VAL A 78 6.67 5.51 4.08
C VAL A 78 6.32 4.67 5.31
N PRO A 79 6.61 3.36 5.34
CA PRO A 79 5.98 2.41 6.26
C PRO A 79 6.61 2.37 7.67
N CYS A 80 6.93 3.53 8.23
CA CYS A 80 7.48 3.65 9.59
C CYS A 80 6.36 3.66 10.65
N ARG A 81 5.77 2.49 10.85
CA ARG A 81 4.71 2.25 11.85
C ARG A 81 5.31 2.24 13.25
N VAL A 82 4.59 2.82 14.21
CA VAL A 82 5.00 2.84 15.63
C VAL A 82 4.35 1.72 16.43
N THR A 83 5.05 1.31 17.49
CA THR A 83 4.53 0.38 18.51
C THR A 83 3.73 1.08 19.61
N GLU A 84 3.99 2.37 19.83
CA GLU A 84 3.30 3.24 20.80
C GLU A 84 2.49 4.32 20.05
N PRO A 85 1.14 4.26 20.04
CA PRO A 85 0.31 5.18 19.26
C PRO A 85 0.39 6.64 19.72
N HIS A 86 0.84 6.90 20.96
CA HIS A 86 1.02 8.25 21.48
C HIS A 86 2.42 8.84 21.24
N ALA A 87 3.30 8.13 20.54
CA ALA A 87 4.62 8.66 20.21
C ALA A 87 4.51 9.82 19.22
N GLU A 88 5.32 10.86 19.42
CA GLU A 88 5.42 11.97 18.47
C GLU A 88 6.36 11.56 17.33
N VAL A 89 5.86 11.59 16.09
CA VAL A 89 6.60 11.12 14.92
C VAL A 89 6.79 12.24 13.91
N SER A 90 8.01 12.34 13.37
CA SER A 90 8.40 13.28 12.32
C SER A 90 9.10 12.55 11.17
N LEU A 91 8.94 13.06 9.95
CA LEU A 91 9.59 12.54 8.75
C LEU A 91 10.76 13.44 8.37
N HIS A 92 11.93 12.86 8.14
CA HIS A 92 13.15 13.60 7.84
C HIS A 92 13.76 13.12 6.54
N ARG A 93 14.31 14.05 5.77
CA ARG A 93 15.13 13.80 4.58
C ARG A 93 16.60 13.82 4.96
N GLU A 94 17.39 12.89 4.43
CA GLU A 94 18.83 12.82 4.69
C GLU A 94 19.62 13.85 3.86
N VAL A 95 19.24 14.05 2.59
CA VAL A 95 19.95 14.95 1.67
C VAL A 95 18.96 15.73 0.78
N PRO A 96 18.95 17.08 0.83
CA PRO A 96 19.51 17.90 1.92
C PRO A 96 18.77 17.63 3.25
N PRO A 97 19.45 17.76 4.40
CA PRO A 97 18.83 17.56 5.71
C PRO A 97 17.66 18.51 5.92
N GLU A 98 16.46 17.95 6.04
CA GLU A 98 15.23 18.72 6.22
C GLU A 98 14.16 17.88 6.93
N GLU A 99 13.44 18.50 7.86
CA GLU A 99 12.24 17.92 8.45
C GLU A 99 11.03 18.23 7.55
N ILE A 100 10.35 17.19 7.09
CA ILE A 100 9.16 17.31 6.27
C ILE A 100 7.99 17.64 7.18
N THR A 101 7.65 18.93 7.23
CA THR A 101 6.52 19.38 8.05
C THR A 101 5.20 18.80 7.54
N THR A 102 4.37 18.29 8.45
CA THR A 102 3.02 17.78 8.19
C THR A 102 1.98 18.89 7.92
N ASN A 103 2.43 20.13 7.71
CA ASN A 103 1.58 21.33 7.64
C ASN A 103 1.17 21.74 6.21
N THR A 104 1.60 21.00 5.20
CA THR A 104 1.01 21.06 3.86
C THR A 104 0.11 19.85 3.70
N THR A 105 -1.09 20.05 3.17
CA THR A 105 -2.17 19.07 2.91
C THR A 105 -1.78 17.83 2.07
N GLN A 106 -0.48 17.61 1.86
CA GLN A 106 0.13 16.59 1.03
C GLN A 106 0.73 15.43 1.85
N VAL A 107 1.08 15.62 3.14
CA VAL A 107 1.71 14.58 3.96
C VAL A 107 0.98 14.42 5.29
N THR A 108 0.46 13.21 5.55
CA THR A 108 -0.29 12.87 6.76
C THR A 108 0.30 11.65 7.44
N TYR A 109 0.38 11.64 8.77
CA TYR A 109 0.84 10.46 9.52
C TYR A 109 -0.33 9.60 9.98
N ASP A 110 -0.26 8.29 9.70
CA ASP A 110 -1.18 7.27 10.18
C ASP A 110 -0.37 6.25 11.01
N PRO A 111 -0.58 6.12 12.33
CA PRO A 111 0.19 5.19 13.16
C PRO A 111 0.13 3.72 12.72
N THR A 112 -0.91 3.32 11.97
CA THR A 112 -1.09 1.96 11.46
C THR A 112 -0.42 1.71 10.11
N ARG A 113 -0.05 2.79 9.38
CA ARG A 113 0.51 2.71 8.01
C ARG A 113 1.87 3.39 7.86
N GLY A 114 2.08 4.53 8.52
CA GLY A 114 3.25 5.39 8.42
C GLY A 114 2.90 6.78 7.83
N PHE A 115 3.88 7.45 7.21
CA PHE A 115 3.62 8.72 6.52
C PHE A 115 3.02 8.46 5.14
N VAL A 116 1.86 9.05 4.88
CA VAL A 116 1.13 8.97 3.62
C VAL A 116 1.33 10.28 2.85
N LEU A 117 1.98 10.19 1.70
CA LEU A 117 2.12 11.27 0.73
C LEU A 117 0.93 11.18 -0.24
N GLN A 118 -0.02 12.11 -0.12
CA GLN A 118 -1.26 12.11 -0.89
C GLN A 118 -1.01 12.33 -2.38
N HIS A 119 -0.11 13.25 -2.71
CA HIS A 119 0.28 13.58 -4.10
C HIS A 119 1.81 13.58 -4.23
N PRO A 120 2.43 12.42 -4.46
CA PRO A 120 3.86 12.31 -4.65
C PRO A 120 4.34 13.14 -5.85
N ARG A 121 5.54 13.72 -5.73
CA ARG A 121 6.14 14.61 -6.75
C ARG A 121 7.61 14.23 -6.94
N PRO A 122 8.24 14.58 -8.07
CA PRO A 122 9.67 14.34 -8.28
C PRO A 122 10.55 14.91 -7.16
N GLU A 123 10.14 16.02 -6.55
CA GLU A 123 10.84 16.69 -5.44
C GLU A 123 10.90 15.85 -4.16
N HIS A 124 10.01 14.87 -4.01
CA HIS A 124 9.95 13.96 -2.87
C HIS A 124 10.89 12.74 -3.04
N GLN A 125 11.65 12.64 -4.13
CA GLN A 125 12.67 11.60 -4.28
C GLN A 125 13.84 11.82 -3.32
N GLY A 126 14.43 10.73 -2.83
CA GLY A 126 15.59 10.80 -1.93
C GLY A 126 15.55 9.77 -0.81
N VAL A 127 16.46 9.90 0.15
CA VAL A 127 16.54 9.03 1.32
C VAL A 127 15.86 9.70 2.51
N PHE A 128 14.91 9.00 3.11
CA PHE A 128 14.12 9.47 4.24
C PHE A 128 14.25 8.52 5.44
N TYR A 129 14.00 9.05 6.63
CA TYR A 129 13.88 8.28 7.85
C TYR A 129 12.82 8.93 8.76
N CYS A 130 12.19 8.13 9.60
CA CYS A 130 11.26 8.63 10.59
C CYS A 130 11.97 8.74 11.94
N LYS A 131 11.59 9.76 12.70
CA LYS A 131 12.04 9.95 14.07
C LYS A 131 10.83 9.93 14.98
N ALA A 132 10.83 9.02 15.95
CA ALA A 132 9.79 8.93 16.97
C ALA A 132 10.37 9.35 18.32
N VAL A 133 9.59 10.06 19.12
CA VAL A 133 9.93 10.44 20.49
C VAL A 133 8.81 9.95 21.40
N SER A 134 9.19 9.15 22.40
CA SER A 134 8.29 8.75 23.49
C SER A 134 9.01 8.96 24.81
N LYS A 135 8.39 9.71 25.73
CA LYS A 135 8.94 10.01 27.07
C LYS A 135 10.41 10.48 27.02
N ASP A 136 10.68 11.45 26.14
CA ASP A 136 11.99 12.08 25.93
C ASP A 136 13.10 11.18 25.37
N THR A 137 12.79 9.95 24.93
CA THR A 137 13.76 9.06 24.27
C THR A 137 13.51 9.07 22.75
N PRO A 138 14.39 9.71 21.95
CA PRO A 138 14.27 9.68 20.51
C PRO A 138 14.81 8.37 19.92
N GLN A 139 14.08 7.80 18.97
CA GLN A 139 14.56 6.71 18.11
C GLN A 139 14.37 7.06 16.63
N VAL A 140 15.25 6.50 15.80
CA VAL A 140 15.22 6.67 14.35
C VAL A 140 14.90 5.32 13.71
N SER A 141 14.01 5.33 12.72
CA SER A 141 13.65 4.14 11.96
C SER A 141 14.79 3.69 11.04
N THR A 142 14.59 2.59 10.33
CA THR A 142 15.39 2.31 9.14
C THR A 142 15.22 3.40 8.07
N LYS A 143 16.12 3.40 7.08
CA LYS A 143 16.09 4.35 5.96
C LYS A 143 15.19 3.85 4.82
N TYR A 144 14.53 4.78 4.17
CA TYR A 144 13.63 4.56 3.04
C TYR A 144 14.12 5.32 1.81
N GLN A 145 14.32 4.61 0.70
CA GLN A 145 14.68 5.23 -0.58
C GLN A 145 13.40 5.46 -1.38
N LEU A 146 13.01 6.73 -1.52
CA LEU A 146 11.88 7.13 -2.33
C LEU A 146 12.35 7.36 -3.78
N LEU A 147 11.72 6.65 -4.72
CA LEU A 147 12.03 6.72 -6.15
C LEU A 147 10.78 7.17 -6.91
N TYR A 148 10.88 8.31 -7.61
CA TYR A 148 9.81 8.76 -8.48
C TYR A 148 9.80 7.98 -9.79
N VAL A 149 8.67 7.34 -10.08
CA VAL A 149 8.46 6.58 -11.30
C VAL A 149 7.35 7.28 -12.08
N GLU A 150 7.73 7.87 -13.20
CA GLU A 150 6.75 8.25 -14.21
C GLU A 150 6.18 6.95 -14.78
N VAL A 151 4.89 6.72 -14.55
CA VAL A 151 4.17 5.66 -15.25
C VAL A 151 4.14 6.09 -16.71
N PRO A 152 4.80 5.37 -17.64
CA PRO A 152 4.66 5.69 -19.04
C PRO A 152 3.20 5.38 -19.39
N SER A 153 2.39 6.41 -19.55
CA SER A 153 1.12 6.27 -20.28
C SER A 153 1.51 6.08 -21.74
N GLY A 154 1.80 4.83 -22.09
CA GLY A 154 2.03 4.44 -23.47
C GLY A 154 0.72 4.53 -24.25
N PRO A 155 0.76 4.85 -25.56
CA PRO A 155 -0.44 4.75 -26.38
C PRO A 155 -1.01 3.33 -26.27
N PRO A 156 -2.35 3.19 -26.23
CA PRO A 156 -2.96 1.88 -26.09
C PRO A 156 -2.57 0.98 -27.27
N PHE A 157 -2.39 -0.30 -27.00
CA PHE A 157 -2.05 -1.26 -28.04
C PHE A 157 -3.30 -1.58 -28.86
N VAL A 158 -3.21 -1.40 -30.17
CA VAL A 158 -4.31 -1.63 -31.11
C VAL A 158 -4.02 -2.86 -31.95
N SER A 159 -4.98 -3.79 -32.02
CA SER A 159 -4.94 -4.93 -32.93
C SER A 159 -6.20 -5.01 -33.77
N LEU A 160 -6.04 -5.41 -35.04
CA LEU A 160 -7.11 -5.56 -36.02
C LEU A 160 -7.27 -7.03 -36.37
N GLY A 161 -8.48 -7.56 -36.20
CA GLY A 161 -8.89 -8.87 -36.70
C GLY A 161 -9.89 -8.69 -37.84
N ALA A 162 -9.69 -9.37 -38.96
CA ALA A 162 -10.65 -9.40 -40.06
C ALA A 162 -10.97 -10.86 -40.43
N SER A 163 -12.25 -11.15 -40.60
CA SER A 163 -12.73 -12.43 -41.13
C SER A 163 -13.58 -12.20 -42.37
N SER A 164 -13.34 -13.00 -43.40
CA SER A 164 -14.10 -13.04 -44.65
C SER A 164 -14.32 -14.51 -45.02
N GLU A 165 -15.57 -14.90 -45.28
CA GLU A 165 -15.91 -16.28 -45.62
C GLU A 165 -15.82 -16.54 -47.14
N THR A 166 -16.20 -15.60 -48.01
CA THR A 166 -15.98 -15.68 -49.46
C THR A 166 -15.83 -14.31 -50.14
N VAL A 167 -15.35 -14.30 -51.40
CA VAL A 167 -15.25 -13.09 -52.24
C VAL A 167 -16.64 -12.60 -52.63
N GLY A 168 -17.08 -11.48 -52.05
CA GLY A 168 -18.41 -10.90 -52.25
C GLY A 168 -19.28 -10.88 -50.98
N ASP A 169 -18.83 -11.50 -49.89
CA ASP A 169 -19.54 -11.50 -48.60
C ASP A 169 -19.18 -10.32 -47.70
N ASN A 170 -20.04 -10.09 -46.70
CA ASN A 170 -19.80 -9.11 -45.64
C ASN A 170 -18.50 -9.42 -44.89
N VAL A 171 -17.63 -8.42 -44.77
CA VAL A 171 -16.39 -8.50 -43.99
C VAL A 171 -16.65 -8.01 -42.58
N ASN A 172 -16.38 -8.85 -41.57
CA ASN A 172 -16.40 -8.44 -40.18
C ASN A 172 -14.99 -8.01 -39.77
N VAL A 173 -14.86 -6.76 -39.33
CA VAL A 173 -13.61 -6.19 -38.80
C VAL A 173 -13.77 -5.90 -37.33
N THR A 174 -12.87 -6.44 -36.51
CA THR A 174 -12.83 -6.24 -35.06
C THR A 174 -11.57 -5.44 -34.70
N CYS A 175 -11.74 -4.30 -34.06
CA CYS A 175 -10.65 -3.53 -33.45
C CYS A 175 -10.63 -3.82 -31.96
N THR A 176 -9.50 -4.36 -31.48
CA THR A 176 -9.28 -4.62 -30.06
C THR A 176 -8.21 -3.66 -29.57
N VAL A 177 -8.56 -2.87 -28.54
CA VAL A 177 -7.67 -1.88 -27.92
C VAL A 177 -7.40 -2.32 -26.49
N LEU A 178 -6.11 -2.46 -26.15
CA LEU A 178 -5.64 -2.79 -24.81
C LEU A 178 -4.91 -1.58 -24.24
N GLY A 179 -5.43 -0.99 -23.18
CA GLY A 179 -4.89 0.21 -22.56
C GLY A 179 -5.40 0.40 -21.14
N ASP A 180 -5.06 1.55 -20.57
CA ASP A 180 -5.55 1.97 -19.27
C ASP A 180 -7.08 2.23 -19.34
N PRO A 181 -7.90 1.57 -18.48
CA PRO A 181 -9.35 1.76 -18.49
C PRO A 181 -9.82 3.14 -18.04
N GLU A 182 -8.96 3.94 -17.39
CA GLU A 182 -9.29 5.29 -16.91
C GLU A 182 -9.03 6.37 -17.98
N VAL A 183 -8.43 6.00 -19.13
CA VAL A 183 -8.14 6.92 -20.22
C VAL A 183 -9.24 6.86 -21.29
N ASP A 184 -9.81 8.02 -21.62
CA ASP A 184 -10.79 8.14 -22.70
C ASP A 184 -10.16 7.81 -24.06
N VAL A 185 -10.72 6.82 -24.77
CA VAL A 185 -10.27 6.40 -26.11
C VAL A 185 -11.37 6.69 -27.13
N SER A 186 -11.01 7.39 -28.21
CA SER A 186 -11.90 7.63 -29.35
C SER A 186 -11.61 6.65 -30.49
N PHE A 187 -12.65 6.03 -31.03
CA PHE A 187 -12.56 5.07 -32.14
C PHE A 187 -13.05 5.72 -33.44
N SER A 188 -12.20 5.75 -34.48
CA SER A 188 -12.57 6.23 -35.81
C SER A 188 -12.19 5.21 -36.88
N TRP A 189 -13.11 4.96 -37.81
CA TRP A 189 -12.87 4.10 -38.96
C TRP A 189 -12.81 4.92 -40.24
N SER A 190 -11.73 4.75 -41.00
CA SER A 190 -11.60 5.30 -42.36
C SER A 190 -11.51 4.13 -43.34
N TYR A 191 -12.47 4.03 -44.25
CA TYR A 191 -12.51 3.03 -45.31
C TYR A 191 -12.54 3.74 -46.69
N PRO A 192 -12.01 3.12 -47.76
CA PRO A 192 -12.10 3.62 -49.13
C PRO A 192 -13.53 3.67 -49.67
#